data_AF-A0A7Y3BGE1-F1
#
_entry.id   AF-A0A7Y3BGE1-F1
#
_cell.length_a   1.000
_cell.length_b   1.000
_cell.length_c   1.000
_cell.angle_alpha   90.00
_cell.angle_beta   90.00
_cell.angle_gamma   90.00
#
_symmetry.space_group_name_H-M   'P 1'
#
loop_
_entity.id
_entity.type
_entity.pdbx_description
1 polymer ?
#
loop_
_entity_poly.entity_id
_entity_poly.type
_entity_poly.pdbx_seq_one_letter_code
_entity_poly.pdbx_strand_id
1 'polypeptide(L)'
;PTLVVAIAYTIFVPGVIATIVWFWLVNRIGTVRSATFHFLNPFFGVAIAALLLGETLGALDLVGVAVITVSILAVQISKTRALT
;
A
#
# COMPACT_ATOMS: atom_id res chain seq x y z
N PRO A 1 16.23 -16.95 -20.31
CA PRO A 1 16.42 -15.50 -20.04
C PRO A 1 15.25 -14.87 -19.26
N THR A 2 14.01 -15.00 -19.74
CA THR A 2 12.82 -14.38 -19.14
C THR A 2 12.55 -14.85 -17.71
N LEU A 3 12.76 -16.14 -17.42
CA LEU A 3 12.61 -16.70 -16.07
C LEU A 3 13.59 -16.07 -15.07
N VAL A 4 14.86 -15.95 -15.45
CA VAL A 4 15.91 -15.36 -14.59
C VAL A 4 15.59 -13.91 -14.29
N VAL A 5 15.13 -13.14 -15.30
CA VAL A 5 14.73 -11.74 -15.14
C VAL A 5 13.48 -11.62 -14.24
N ALA A 6 12.47 -12.46 -14.43
CA ALA A 6 11.26 -12.46 -13.61
C ALA A 6 11.56 -12.78 -12.15
N ILE A 7 12.40 -13.79 -11.89
CA ILE A 7 12.85 -14.17 -10.55
C ILE A 7 13.67 -13.04 -9.92
N ALA A 8 14.62 -12.46 -10.67
CA ALA A 8 15.40 -11.34 -10.16
C ALA A 8 14.49 -10.17 -9.78
N TYR A 9 13.54 -9.81 -10.65
CA TYR A 9 12.60 -8.72 -10.39
C TYR A 9 11.78 -8.97 -9.11
N THR A 10 11.20 -10.15 -8.92
CA THR A 10 10.38 -10.46 -7.74
C THR A 10 11.20 -10.55 -6.45
N ILE A 11 12.44 -11.04 -6.51
CA ILE A 11 13.32 -11.07 -5.33
C ILE A 11 13.73 -9.64 -4.95
N PHE A 12 14.23 -8.86 -5.90
CA PHE A 12 14.84 -7.57 -5.57
C PHE A 12 13.80 -6.47 -5.32
N VAL A 13 12.75 -6.36 -6.14
CA VAL A 13 11.84 -5.20 -6.08
C VAL A 13 10.85 -5.33 -4.90
N PRO A 14 9.87 -6.27 -4.90
CA PRO A 14 8.97 -6.41 -3.77
C PRO A 14 9.59 -7.17 -2.58
N GLY A 15 10.63 -7.99 -2.80
CA GLY A 15 11.28 -8.71 -1.71
C GLY A 15 12.25 -7.83 -0.91
N VAL A 16 13.37 -7.45 -1.53
CA VAL A 16 14.46 -6.74 -0.84
C VAL A 16 14.15 -5.25 -0.68
N ILE A 17 13.89 -4.53 -1.77
CA ILE A 17 13.74 -3.07 -1.76
C ILE A 17 12.54 -2.67 -0.91
N ALA A 18 11.37 -3.28 -1.11
CA ALA A 18 10.19 -2.95 -0.31
C ALA A 18 10.41 -3.20 1.20
N THR A 19 11.10 -4.28 1.57
CA THR A 19 11.44 -4.58 2.97
C THR A 19 12.40 -3.52 3.55
N ILE A 20 13.41 -3.11 2.80
CA ILE A 20 14.33 -2.04 3.24
C ILE A 20 13.57 -0.72 3.44
N VAL A 21 12.72 -0.35 2.47
CA VAL A 21 11.88 0.85 2.55
C VAL A 21 10.95 0.79 3.75
N TRP A 22 10.37 -0.39 4.02
CA TRP A 22 9.54 -0.62 5.19
C TRP A 22 10.29 -0.37 6.49
N PHE A 23 11.46 -1.00 6.67
CA PHE A 23 12.29 -0.80 7.87
C PHE A 23 12.71 0.66 8.03
N TRP A 24 13.10 1.31 6.94
CA TRP A 24 13.44 2.73 6.95
C TRP A 24 12.27 3.60 7.40
N LEU A 25 11.07 3.32 6.90
CA LEU A 25 9.86 4.05 7.28
C LEU A 25 9.50 3.80 8.76
N VAL A 26 9.60 2.56 9.22
CA VAL A 26 9.40 2.19 10.63
C VAL A 26 10.36 2.95 11.54
N ASN A 27 11.64 3.04 11.18
CA ASN A 27 12.63 3.80 11.95
C ASN A 27 12.35 5.31 11.95
N ARG A 28 11.76 5.84 10.87
CA ARG A 28 11.51 7.28 10.72
C ARG A 28 10.23 7.76 11.39
N ILE A 29 9.13 7.02 11.28
CA ILE A 29 7.79 7.45 11.72
C ILE A 29 7.09 6.48 12.68
N GLY A 30 7.74 5.36 13.03
CA GLY A 30 7.23 4.33 13.92
C GLY A 30 6.38 3.27 13.20
N THR A 31 6.25 2.11 13.84
CA THR A 31 5.53 0.93 13.33
C THR A 31 4.06 1.21 13.02
N VAL A 32 3.36 1.89 13.93
CA VAL A 32 1.90 2.10 13.80
C VAL A 32 1.54 3.08 12.68
N ARG A 33 2.38 4.09 12.39
CA ARG A 33 2.14 5.00 11.25
C ARG A 33 2.54 4.35 9.93
N SER A 34 3.65 3.61 9.91
CA SER A 34 4.12 2.85 8.74
C SER A 34 3.13 1.78 8.29
N ALA A 35 2.50 1.08 9.23
CA ALA A 35 1.45 0.10 8.95
C ALA A 35 0.23 0.76 8.30
N THR A 36 -0.13 2.00 8.68
CA THR A 36 -1.26 2.70 8.07
C THR A 36 -1.02 2.99 6.58
N PHE A 37 0.24 3.27 6.18
CA PHE A 37 0.58 3.44 4.76
C PHE A 37 0.42 2.16 3.94
N HIS A 38 0.54 0.97 4.54
CA HIS A 38 0.34 -0.30 3.82
C HIS A 38 -1.11 -0.51 3.41
N PHE A 39 -2.06 0.12 4.11
CA PHE A 39 -3.47 0.10 3.69
C PHE A 39 -3.71 0.86 2.38
N LEU A 40 -2.74 1.63 1.86
CA LEU A 40 -2.85 2.20 0.52
C LEU A 40 -2.59 1.18 -0.60
N ASN A 41 -2.01 0.01 -0.30
CA ASN A 41 -1.68 -1.00 -1.32
C ASN A 41 -2.88 -1.41 -2.19
N PRO A 42 -4.10 -1.67 -1.66
CA PRO A 42 -5.21 -2.07 -2.51
C PRO A 42 -5.71 -0.90 -3.38
N PHE A 43 -5.66 0.36 -2.89
CA PHE A 43 -5.96 1.54 -3.71
C PHE A 43 -4.99 1.64 -4.89
N PHE A 44 -3.69 1.57 -4.62
CA PHE A 44 -2.69 1.59 -5.68
C PHE A 44 -2.77 0.36 -6.59
N GLY A 45 -3.13 -0.81 -6.06
CA GLY A 45 -3.33 -2.03 -6.84
C GLY A 45 -4.42 -1.85 -7.90
N VAL A 46 -5.59 -1.37 -7.49
CA VAL A 46 -6.72 -1.08 -8.39
C VAL A 46 -6.37 0.04 -9.38
N ALA A 47 -5.71 1.11 -8.93
CA ALA A 47 -5.31 2.22 -9.80
C ALA A 47 -4.27 1.78 -10.85
N ILE A 48 -3.27 1.00 -10.45
CA ILE A 48 -2.26 0.46 -11.35
C ILE A 48 -2.87 -0.55 -12.33
N ALA A 49 -3.79 -1.40 -11.87
CA ALA A 49 -4.53 -2.31 -12.74
C ALA A 49 -5.33 -1.56 -13.82
N ALA A 50 -6.08 -0.53 -13.42
CA ALA A 50 -6.80 0.31 -14.37
C ALA A 50 -5.87 1.02 -15.38
N LEU A 51 -4.73 1.55 -14.92
CA LEU A 51 -3.80 2.30 -15.76
C LEU A 51 -2.97 1.42 -16.71
N LEU A 52 -2.51 0.25 -16.24
CA LEU A 52 -1.59 -0.61 -17.00
C LEU A 52 -2.28 -1.74 -17.75
N LEU A 53 -3.34 -2.31 -17.17
CA LEU A 53 -4.08 -3.43 -17.77
C LEU A 53 -5.36 -2.93 -18.49
N GLY A 54 -5.76 -1.67 -18.29
CA GLY A 54 -6.97 -1.12 -18.89
C GLY A 54 -8.26 -1.67 -18.28
N GLU A 55 -8.18 -2.26 -17.09
CA GLU A 55 -9.33 -2.81 -16.39
C GLU A 55 -10.32 -1.69 -16.03
N THR A 56 -11.60 -1.91 -16.33
CA THR A 56 -12.65 -0.95 -15.98
C THR A 56 -12.88 -1.00 -14.48
N LEU A 57 -12.70 0.14 -13.81
CA LEU A 57 -13.03 0.30 -12.40
C LEU A 57 -14.51 0.04 -12.18
N GLY A 58 -14.82 -1.07 -11.52
CA GLY A 58 -16.18 -1.47 -11.19
C GLY A 58 -16.71 -0.77 -9.93
N ALA A 59 -18.01 -0.89 -9.69
CA ALA A 59 -18.64 -0.36 -8.49
C ALA A 59 -18.04 -0.97 -7.20
N LEU A 60 -17.63 -2.25 -7.24
CA LEU A 60 -17.00 -2.91 -6.10
C LEU A 60 -15.60 -2.35 -5.79
N ASP A 61 -14.83 -1.96 -6.81
CA ASP A 61 -13.52 -1.35 -6.64
C ASP A 61 -13.63 0.00 -5.93
N LEU A 62 -14.60 0.81 -6.36
CA LEU A 62 -14.94 2.09 -5.73
C LEU A 62 -15.36 1.91 -4.26
N VAL A 63 -16.17 0.90 -3.95
CA VAL A 63 -16.56 0.58 -2.57
C VAL A 63 -15.34 0.17 -1.75
N GLY A 64 -14.45 -0.68 -2.29
CA GLY A 64 -13.21 -1.08 -1.61
C GLY A 64 -12.30 0.11 -1.30
N VAL A 65 -12.11 0.99 -2.28
CA VAL A 65 -11.35 2.24 -2.11
C VAL A 65 -11.96 3.14 -1.04
N ALA A 66 -13.29 3.27 -1.00
CA ALA A 66 -13.99 4.06 0.01
C ALA A 66 -13.78 3.49 1.42
N VAL A 67 -13.93 2.16 1.59
CA VAL A 67 -13.72 1.48 2.88
C VAL A 67 -12.29 1.66 3.40
N ILE A 68 -11.29 1.53 2.52
CA ILE A 68 -9.88 1.75 2.88
C ILE A 68 -9.63 3.19 3.30
N THR A 69 -10.14 4.15 2.53
CA THR A 69 -9.97 5.58 2.80
C THR A 69 -10.57 5.95 4.15
N VAL A 70 -11.79 5.47 4.45
CA VAL A 70 -12.47 5.67 5.73
C VAL A 70 -11.68 5.03 6.87
N SER A 71 -11.17 3.82 6.69
CA SER A 71 -10.38 3.11 7.71
C SER A 71 -9.08 3.85 8.05
N ILE A 72 -8.35 4.33 7.03
CA ILE A 72 -7.14 5.14 7.23
C ILE A 72 -7.47 6.42 7.98
N LEU A 73 -8.52 7.13 7.55
CA LEU A 73 -8.95 8.37 8.19
C LEU A 73 -9.33 8.14 9.67
N ALA A 74 -10.08 7.08 9.97
CA ALA A 74 -10.48 6.72 11.32
C ALA A 74 -9.27 6.47 12.24
N VAL A 75 -8.25 5.75 11.74
CA VAL A 75 -6.99 5.50 12.48
C VAL A 75 -6.24 6.80 12.76
N GLN A 76 -6.19 7.73 11.79
CA GLN A 76 -5.53 9.02 11.98
C GLN A 76 -6.26 9.88 13.01
N ILE A 77 -7.61 9.97 12.94
CA ILE A 77 -8.44 10.74 13.88
C ILE A 77 -8.29 10.20 15.31
N SER A 78 -8.30 8.88 15.49
CA SER A 78 -8.15 8.25 16.81
C SER A 78 -6.82 8.61 17.49
N LYS A 79 -5.73 8.72 16.71
CA LYS A 79 -4.41 9.11 17.25
C LYS A 79 -4.33 10.59 17.60
N THR A 80 -4.95 11.48 16.83
CA THR A 80 -5.01 12.91 17.16
C THR A 80 -5.74 13.15 18.49
N ARG A 81 -6.81 12.39 18.74
CA ARG A 81 -7.60 12.49 19.98
C ARG A 81 -6.90 11.90 21.21
N ALA A 82 -5.94 11.00 21.03
CA ALA A 82 -5.16 10.42 22.13
C ALA A 82 -4.00 11.33 22.62
N LEU A 83 -3.71 12.41 21.89
CA LEU A 83 -2.64 13.39 22.21
C LEU A 83 -3.17 14.71 22.80
N THR A 84 -4.49 14.84 22.97
CA THR A 84 -5.20 15.97 23.60
C THR A 84 -5.80 15.53 24.91
#